data_AF-A0A7L4GSM4-F1
#
_entry.id   AF-A0A7L4GSM4-F1
#
_cell.length_a   1.000
_cell.length_b   1.000
_cell.length_c   1.000
_cell.angle_alpha   90.00
_cell.angle_beta   90.00
_cell.angle_gamma   90.00
#
_symmetry.space_group_name_H-M   'P 1'
#
loop_
_entity.id
_entity.type
_entity.pdbx_description
1 polymer ?
#
loop_
_entity_poly.entity_id
_entity_poly.type
_entity_poly.pdbx_seq_one_letter_code
_entity_poly.pdbx_strand_id
1 'polypeptide(L)'
;MARQLRPVYEGRFTDRFPELSAAGKLLPTGDGSASCLTEALPRPITPAIVQKFRNTTNPAPGVERIFYGRADDPDIAVLLTHGIKSRPSLPAASLINPLPKTDFQQKIQDKKEAIYFSNCQTPLGRSHDQSSMLPKGLDIINTTFGTKIIQDVPAGELINPPKTFEEVESEAREGHDLYIVSHNDYHAGEAINRKYNSHFSKSFVYGKETPHFEDGRSVSKSLNLQSKRAAKIVSKQSDDFKEKFQPQIGKVLDPIAETMNVSPGHTFGMLLRPDEYGVGDLLHYRVPHEFLRGKDRERAVLTAVRQSLKKANYENFDMLVEAFRHYDK
;
A
#
# COMPACT_ATOMS: atom_id res chain seq x y z
N MET A 1 -112.13 -118.90 20.51
CA MET A 1 -113.59 -119.10 20.70
C MET A 1 -113.98 -120.36 19.96
N ALA A 2 -114.45 -121.36 20.69
CA ALA A 2 -114.68 -122.71 20.18
C ALA A 2 -115.74 -122.70 19.06
N ARG A 3 -115.34 -123.01 17.83
CA ARG A 3 -116.27 -123.31 16.74
C ARG A 3 -117.06 -124.55 17.16
N GLN A 4 -118.37 -124.42 17.33
CA GLN A 4 -119.26 -125.57 17.39
C GLN A 4 -118.95 -126.49 16.19
N LEU A 5 -118.67 -127.75 16.45
CA LEU A 5 -118.42 -128.77 15.43
C LEU A 5 -119.72 -128.95 14.65
N ARG A 6 -119.81 -128.29 13.49
CA ARG A 6 -120.92 -128.50 12.54
C ARG A 6 -120.70 -129.84 11.84
N PRO A 7 -121.76 -130.62 11.60
CA PRO A 7 -121.65 -131.86 10.86
C PRO A 7 -121.16 -131.59 9.43
N VAL A 8 -120.32 -132.50 8.92
CA VAL A 8 -119.69 -132.41 7.59
C VAL A 8 -120.72 -132.34 6.48
N TYR A 9 -121.91 -132.90 6.71
CA TYR A 9 -123.03 -132.86 5.80
C TYR A 9 -124.31 -132.40 6.51
N GLU A 10 -125.01 -131.43 5.92
CA GLU A 10 -126.30 -130.92 6.39
C GLU A 10 -127.38 -131.09 5.32
N GLY A 11 -128.60 -131.43 5.75
CA GLY A 11 -129.75 -131.56 4.86
C GLY A 11 -130.24 -130.18 4.40
N ARG A 12 -130.68 -130.07 3.14
CA ARG A 12 -131.18 -128.79 2.60
C ARG A 12 -132.47 -128.31 3.29
N PHE A 13 -133.25 -129.24 3.83
CA PHE A 13 -134.51 -128.97 4.51
C PHE A 13 -134.45 -129.50 5.93
N THR A 14 -134.96 -128.72 6.87
CA THR A 14 -135.14 -129.11 8.27
C THR A 14 -136.59 -129.49 8.50
N ASP A 15 -136.84 -130.64 9.14
CA ASP A 15 -138.19 -131.03 9.55
C ASP A 15 -138.70 -130.06 10.63
N ARG A 16 -140.02 -129.84 10.69
CA ARG A 16 -140.64 -128.96 11.70
C ARG A 16 -140.68 -129.60 13.09
N PHE A 17 -140.56 -130.93 13.17
CA PHE A 17 -140.39 -131.66 14.44
C PHE A 17 -138.91 -132.03 14.64
N PRO A 18 -138.24 -131.48 15.67
CA PRO A 18 -136.79 -131.64 15.85
C PRO A 18 -136.35 -133.06 16.23
N GLU A 19 -137.25 -133.94 16.67
CA GLU A 19 -136.94 -135.33 17.04
C GLU A 19 -136.85 -136.29 15.83
N LEU A 20 -137.27 -135.85 14.63
CA LEU A 20 -137.23 -136.65 13.41
C LEU A 20 -136.19 -136.10 12.43
N SER A 21 -135.30 -136.98 11.96
CA SER A 21 -134.32 -136.62 10.92
C SER A 21 -135.02 -136.49 9.56
N ALA A 22 -134.87 -135.33 8.92
CA ALA A 22 -135.41 -135.08 7.59
C ALA A 22 -134.84 -136.07 6.56
N ALA A 23 -135.72 -136.79 5.86
CA ALA A 23 -135.32 -137.73 4.82
C ALA A 23 -134.80 -136.98 3.58
N GLY A 24 -133.57 -137.24 3.15
CA GLY A 24 -133.00 -136.63 1.95
C GLY A 24 -131.47 -136.77 1.86
N LYS A 25 -130.90 -136.39 0.70
CA LYS A 25 -129.46 -136.39 0.47
C LYS A 25 -128.82 -135.21 1.19
N LEU A 26 -127.84 -135.47 2.05
CA LEU A 26 -127.09 -134.42 2.75
C LEU A 26 -126.08 -133.76 1.80
N LEU A 27 -125.90 -132.44 1.93
CA LEU A 27 -124.94 -131.65 1.16
C LEU A 27 -123.74 -131.27 2.04
N PRO A 28 -122.52 -131.21 1.50
CA PRO A 28 -121.34 -130.84 2.29
C PRO A 28 -121.42 -129.39 2.78
N THR A 29 -121.15 -129.19 4.06
CA THR A 29 -121.21 -127.88 4.73
C THR A 29 -119.86 -127.16 4.59
N GLY A 30 -119.78 -126.06 3.83
CA GLY A 30 -118.59 -125.18 3.86
C GLY A 30 -118.08 -124.58 2.54
N ASP A 31 -118.55 -125.07 1.38
CA ASP A 31 -118.03 -124.64 0.07
C ASP A 31 -118.84 -123.48 -0.54
N GLY A 32 -118.91 -122.35 0.19
CA GLY A 32 -119.55 -121.12 -0.29
C GLY A 32 -118.58 -120.22 -1.09
N SER A 33 -119.10 -119.37 -1.98
CA SER A 33 -118.25 -118.41 -2.72
C SER A 33 -117.42 -117.48 -1.81
N ALA A 34 -117.91 -117.21 -0.59
CA ALA A 34 -117.17 -116.43 0.41
C ALA A 34 -115.89 -117.12 0.89
N SER A 35 -115.86 -118.45 1.02
CA SER A 35 -114.65 -119.17 1.44
C SER A 35 -113.58 -119.15 0.34
N CYS A 36 -113.97 -119.07 -0.94
CA CYS A 36 -113.05 -118.91 -2.07
C CYS A 36 -112.41 -117.51 -2.16
N LEU A 37 -113.03 -116.48 -1.58
CA LEU A 37 -112.53 -115.10 -1.60
C LEU A 37 -111.70 -114.74 -0.35
N THR A 38 -111.80 -115.55 0.71
CA THR A 38 -110.96 -115.40 1.89
C THR A 38 -109.65 -116.14 1.71
N GLU A 39 -108.54 -115.41 1.73
CA GLU A 39 -107.22 -116.04 1.74
C GLU A 39 -107.04 -116.92 2.98
N ALA A 40 -106.47 -118.11 2.78
CA ALA A 40 -106.08 -118.98 3.88
C ALA A 40 -104.93 -118.33 4.67
N LEU A 41 -105.25 -117.84 5.86
CA LEU A 41 -104.26 -117.34 6.82
C LEU A 41 -104.01 -118.39 7.91
N PRO A 42 -102.76 -118.58 8.35
CA PRO A 42 -101.55 -117.87 7.95
C PRO A 42 -100.93 -118.39 6.64
N ARG A 43 -100.36 -117.49 5.83
CA ARG A 43 -99.58 -117.89 4.65
C ARG A 43 -98.31 -118.64 5.11
N PRO A 44 -97.90 -119.71 4.41
CA PRO A 44 -96.66 -120.41 4.74
C PRO A 44 -95.46 -119.47 4.57
N ILE A 45 -94.66 -119.34 5.63
CA ILE A 45 -93.45 -118.50 5.63
C ILE A 45 -92.33 -119.26 4.91
N THR A 46 -91.60 -118.58 4.02
CA THR A 46 -90.46 -119.20 3.34
C THR A 46 -89.30 -119.34 4.34
N PRO A 47 -88.66 -120.52 4.47
CA PRO A 47 -87.52 -120.71 5.37
C PRO A 47 -86.33 -119.82 4.99
N ALA A 48 -85.60 -119.31 5.98
CA ALA A 48 -84.46 -118.40 5.78
C ALA A 48 -83.37 -118.96 4.84
N ILE A 49 -83.11 -120.28 4.91
CA ILE A 49 -82.13 -120.97 4.04
C ILE A 49 -82.50 -120.86 2.56
N VAL A 50 -83.80 -120.88 2.22
CA VAL A 50 -84.30 -120.80 0.85
C VAL A 50 -84.50 -119.33 0.44
N GLN A 51 -84.75 -118.45 1.40
CA GLN A 51 -85.01 -117.04 1.18
C GLN A 51 -83.86 -116.33 0.44
N LYS A 52 -82.59 -116.69 0.70
CA LYS A 52 -81.45 -116.11 -0.02
C LYS A 52 -81.46 -116.41 -1.53
N PHE A 53 -81.89 -117.60 -1.95
CA PHE A 53 -82.04 -117.95 -3.38
C PHE A 53 -83.26 -117.29 -4.03
N ARG A 54 -84.29 -116.95 -3.26
CA ARG A 54 -85.41 -116.14 -3.75
C ARG A 54 -85.03 -114.67 -3.89
N ASN A 55 -84.31 -114.11 -2.92
CA ASN A 55 -83.92 -112.70 -2.91
C ASN A 55 -82.98 -112.34 -4.08
N THR A 56 -82.23 -113.29 -4.61
CA THR A 56 -81.40 -113.08 -5.81
C THR A 56 -82.22 -112.84 -7.08
N THR A 57 -83.32 -113.56 -7.23
CA THR A 57 -84.18 -113.51 -8.41
C THR A 57 -85.23 -112.43 -8.24
N ASN A 58 -85.96 -112.48 -7.13
CA ASN A 58 -87.08 -111.59 -6.78
C ASN A 58 -86.89 -111.02 -5.37
N PRO A 59 -86.05 -109.97 -5.20
CA PRO A 59 -85.93 -109.27 -3.93
C PRO A 59 -87.24 -108.54 -3.57
N ALA A 60 -87.39 -108.23 -2.29
CA ALA A 60 -88.48 -107.37 -1.85
C ALA A 60 -88.32 -105.95 -2.44
N PRO A 61 -89.41 -105.21 -2.65
CA PRO A 61 -89.35 -103.83 -3.13
C PRO A 61 -88.45 -102.97 -2.25
N GLY A 62 -87.52 -102.21 -2.87
CA GLY A 62 -86.59 -101.33 -2.17
C GLY A 62 -85.35 -101.98 -1.58
N VAL A 63 -85.17 -103.30 -1.75
CA VAL A 63 -83.99 -104.04 -1.29
C VAL A 63 -83.02 -104.28 -2.45
N GLU A 64 -81.72 -104.14 -2.20
CA GLU A 64 -80.68 -104.45 -3.18
C GLU A 64 -80.70 -105.94 -3.56
N ARG A 65 -80.52 -106.24 -4.84
CA ARG A 65 -80.40 -107.61 -5.32
C ARG A 65 -79.00 -108.15 -5.02
N ILE A 66 -78.88 -108.94 -3.97
CA ILE A 66 -77.62 -109.58 -3.57
C ILE A 66 -77.54 -110.99 -4.16
N PHE A 67 -76.38 -111.39 -4.70
CA PHE A 67 -76.13 -112.75 -5.21
C PHE A 67 -76.12 -113.78 -4.06
N TYR A 68 -76.63 -115.02 -4.25
CA TYR A 68 -76.82 -115.98 -3.15
C TYR A 68 -75.51 -116.39 -2.49
N GLY A 69 -74.40 -116.35 -3.24
CA GLY A 69 -73.06 -116.60 -2.71
C GLY A 69 -72.53 -115.50 -1.79
N ARG A 70 -73.02 -114.25 -1.94
CA ARG A 70 -72.65 -113.08 -1.13
C ARG A 70 -73.67 -112.77 -0.02
N ALA A 71 -74.83 -113.41 -0.02
CA ALA A 71 -75.93 -113.07 0.88
C ALA A 71 -75.58 -113.20 2.38
N ASP A 72 -74.63 -114.08 2.70
CA ASP A 72 -74.15 -114.32 4.08
C ASP A 72 -72.84 -113.57 4.39
N ASP A 73 -72.27 -112.82 3.43
CA ASP A 73 -71.00 -112.09 3.59
C ASP A 73 -71.20 -110.70 4.24
N PRO A 74 -70.24 -110.20 5.02
CA PRO A 74 -70.31 -108.84 5.57
C PRO A 74 -70.20 -107.78 4.47
N ASP A 75 -70.99 -106.70 4.60
CA ASP A 75 -70.98 -105.62 3.61
C ASP A 75 -69.83 -104.62 3.85
N ILE A 76 -68.65 -104.97 3.32
CA ILE A 76 -67.43 -104.16 3.45
C ILE A 76 -67.51 -102.89 2.58
N ALA A 77 -68.35 -102.87 1.54
CA ALA A 77 -68.44 -101.75 0.61
C ALA A 77 -68.87 -100.45 1.31
N VAL A 78 -69.73 -100.54 2.32
CA VAL A 78 -70.18 -99.38 3.12
C VAL A 78 -69.04 -98.71 3.87
N LEU A 79 -67.99 -99.45 4.24
CA LEU A 79 -66.82 -98.91 4.97
C LEU A 79 -65.78 -98.31 4.03
N LEU A 80 -65.85 -98.57 2.73
CA LEU A 80 -64.86 -98.15 1.75
C LEU A 80 -65.37 -96.97 0.91
N THR A 81 -64.56 -95.91 0.81
CA THR A 81 -64.81 -94.85 -0.16
C THR A 81 -64.24 -95.27 -1.51
N HIS A 82 -65.09 -95.51 -2.50
CA HIS A 82 -64.66 -95.87 -3.85
C HIS A 82 -64.01 -94.67 -4.56
N GLY A 83 -62.94 -94.90 -5.33
CA GLY A 83 -62.24 -93.89 -6.14
C GLY A 83 -60.74 -93.77 -5.83
N ILE A 84 -60.03 -92.96 -6.62
CA ILE A 84 -58.58 -92.68 -6.44
C ILE A 84 -58.43 -91.44 -5.56
N LYS A 85 -57.78 -91.57 -4.40
CA LYS A 85 -57.39 -90.41 -3.59
C LYS A 85 -56.07 -89.84 -4.14
N SER A 86 -56.12 -88.65 -4.74
CA SER A 86 -54.92 -87.92 -5.14
C SER A 86 -54.20 -87.34 -3.91
N ARG A 87 -52.88 -87.22 -3.98
CA ARG A 87 -52.10 -86.51 -2.97
C ARG A 87 -52.32 -85.00 -3.13
N PRO A 88 -52.50 -84.24 -2.05
CA PRO A 88 -52.58 -82.78 -2.15
C PRO A 88 -51.27 -82.22 -2.71
N SER A 89 -51.37 -81.18 -3.55
CA SER A 89 -50.20 -80.46 -4.05
C SER A 89 -49.50 -79.71 -2.91
N LEU A 90 -48.26 -79.26 -3.16
CA LEU A 90 -47.58 -78.37 -2.23
C LEU A 90 -48.47 -77.15 -1.93
N PRO A 91 -48.55 -76.72 -0.66
CA PRO A 91 -49.36 -75.57 -0.30
C PRO A 91 -48.82 -74.31 -0.98
N ALA A 92 -49.71 -73.58 -1.66
CA ALA A 92 -49.36 -72.34 -2.36
C ALA A 92 -48.69 -71.32 -1.43
N ALA A 93 -49.04 -71.32 -0.14
CA ALA A 93 -48.44 -70.46 0.88
C ALA A 93 -46.91 -70.61 0.96
N SER A 94 -46.38 -71.83 0.87
CA SER A 94 -44.94 -72.08 0.90
C SER A 94 -44.20 -71.64 -0.37
N LEU A 95 -44.93 -71.53 -1.49
CA LEU A 95 -44.39 -71.03 -2.76
C LEU A 95 -44.39 -69.50 -2.82
N ILE A 96 -45.47 -68.88 -2.36
CA ILE A 96 -45.65 -67.42 -2.38
C ILE A 96 -44.79 -66.77 -1.30
N ASN A 97 -44.72 -67.38 -0.12
CA ASN A 97 -43.96 -66.86 1.02
C ASN A 97 -43.02 -67.95 1.55
N PRO A 98 -41.83 -68.11 0.93
CA PRO A 98 -40.85 -69.04 1.43
C PRO A 98 -40.43 -68.65 2.84
N LEU A 99 -40.00 -69.64 3.63
CA LEU A 99 -39.50 -69.38 4.97
C LEU A 99 -38.32 -68.40 4.92
N PRO A 100 -38.26 -67.41 5.84
CA PRO A 100 -37.15 -66.48 5.88
C PRO A 100 -35.85 -67.24 6.10
N LYS A 101 -34.83 -66.90 5.32
CA LYS A 101 -33.50 -67.49 5.48
C LYS A 101 -32.96 -67.12 6.85
N THR A 102 -32.32 -68.09 7.51
CA THR A 102 -31.52 -67.80 8.71
C THR A 102 -30.30 -66.95 8.34
N ASP A 103 -29.76 -66.18 9.29
CA ASP A 103 -28.58 -65.34 9.06
C ASP A 103 -27.38 -66.13 8.49
N PHE A 104 -27.22 -67.38 8.92
CA PHE A 104 -26.18 -68.27 8.42
C PHE A 104 -26.40 -68.64 6.95
N GLN A 105 -27.63 -69.02 6.57
CA GLN A 105 -28.00 -69.32 5.20
C GLN A 105 -27.87 -68.09 4.30
N GLN A 106 -28.24 -66.91 4.80
CA GLN A 106 -28.08 -65.65 4.08
C GLN A 106 -26.60 -65.36 3.82
N LYS A 107 -25.73 -65.44 4.84
CA LYS A 107 -24.27 -65.24 4.66
C LYS A 107 -23.64 -66.23 3.68
N ILE A 108 -24.10 -67.49 3.65
CA ILE A 108 -23.64 -68.47 2.65
C ILE A 108 -24.09 -68.06 1.26
N GLN A 109 -25.35 -67.63 1.11
CA GLN A 109 -25.87 -67.18 -0.16
C GLN A 109 -25.11 -65.96 -0.66
N ASP A 110 -24.91 -64.95 0.19
CA ASP A 110 -24.17 -63.74 -0.14
C ASP A 110 -22.73 -64.08 -0.59
N LYS A 111 -22.07 -65.04 0.07
CA LYS A 111 -20.75 -65.53 -0.35
C LYS A 111 -20.75 -66.20 -1.72
N LYS A 112 -21.80 -66.98 -2.04
CA LYS A 112 -21.94 -67.63 -3.36
C LYS A 112 -22.22 -66.58 -4.44
N GLU A 113 -23.03 -65.58 -4.12
CA GLU A 113 -23.45 -64.54 -5.04
C GLU A 113 -22.46 -63.37 -5.14
N ALA A 114 -21.43 -63.31 -4.29
CA ALA A 114 -20.37 -62.29 -4.33
C ALA A 114 -19.55 -62.31 -5.64
N ILE A 115 -19.68 -63.37 -6.45
CA ILE A 115 -19.05 -63.48 -7.77
C ILE A 115 -19.78 -62.61 -8.79
N TYR A 116 -21.08 -62.34 -8.59
CA TYR A 116 -21.87 -61.57 -9.54
C TYR A 116 -21.49 -60.09 -9.53
N PHE A 117 -21.31 -59.54 -10.73
CA PHE A 117 -20.93 -58.16 -10.94
C PHE A 117 -21.92 -57.15 -10.33
N SER A 118 -23.22 -57.46 -10.35
CA SER A 118 -24.26 -56.64 -9.72
C SER A 118 -24.05 -56.50 -8.21
N ASN A 119 -23.61 -57.56 -7.52
CA ASN A 119 -23.34 -57.52 -6.09
C ASN A 119 -22.05 -56.76 -5.77
N CYS A 120 -21.06 -56.78 -6.68
CA CYS A 120 -19.82 -56.03 -6.54
C CYS A 120 -19.98 -54.53 -6.87
N GLN A 121 -20.79 -54.19 -7.87
CA GLN A 121 -20.94 -52.83 -8.38
C GLN A 121 -22.05 -52.04 -7.70
N THR A 122 -23.14 -52.71 -7.36
CA THR A 122 -24.34 -52.08 -6.82
C THR A 122 -24.79 -52.77 -5.53
N PRO A 123 -23.93 -52.87 -4.51
CA PRO A 123 -24.35 -53.36 -3.19
C PRO A 123 -25.34 -52.37 -2.56
N LEU A 124 -26.43 -52.88 -1.98
CA LEU A 124 -27.42 -52.03 -1.33
C LEU A 124 -26.81 -51.28 -0.14
N GLY A 125 -26.94 -49.96 -0.12
CA GLY A 125 -26.45 -49.11 0.98
C GLY A 125 -24.93 -48.89 1.01
N ARG A 126 -24.20 -49.33 -0.02
CA ARG A 126 -22.76 -49.08 -0.18
C ARG A 126 -22.46 -48.64 -1.61
N SER A 127 -21.35 -47.93 -1.81
CA SER A 127 -20.82 -47.68 -3.15
C SER A 127 -20.12 -48.92 -3.70
N HIS A 128 -19.89 -48.94 -5.02
CA HIS A 128 -19.01 -49.91 -5.65
C HIS A 128 -17.64 -49.93 -4.96
N ASP A 129 -17.16 -51.13 -4.60
CA ASP A 129 -15.82 -51.28 -4.04
C ASP A 129 -14.76 -51.23 -5.16
N GLN A 130 -14.00 -50.13 -5.18
CA GLN A 130 -12.88 -49.89 -6.10
C GLN A 130 -11.52 -50.01 -5.41
N SER A 131 -11.45 -50.57 -4.20
CA SER A 131 -10.22 -50.65 -3.39
C SER A 131 -9.05 -51.33 -4.13
N SER A 132 -9.33 -52.29 -5.01
CA SER A 132 -8.33 -52.96 -5.86
C SER A 132 -7.70 -52.06 -6.93
N MET A 133 -8.38 -50.98 -7.33
CA MET A 133 -7.91 -50.01 -8.33
C MET A 133 -7.13 -48.85 -7.69
N LEU A 134 -7.12 -48.73 -6.37
CA LEU A 134 -6.42 -47.66 -5.68
C LEU A 134 -4.90 -47.93 -5.60
N PRO A 135 -4.07 -46.87 -5.58
CA PRO A 135 -2.63 -47.00 -5.37
C PRO A 135 -2.32 -47.73 -4.05
N LYS A 136 -1.30 -48.60 -4.07
CA LYS A 136 -0.86 -49.32 -2.87
C LYS A 136 -0.40 -48.32 -1.79
N GLY A 137 -0.96 -48.41 -0.59
CA GLY A 137 -0.62 -47.55 0.55
C GLY A 137 -1.42 -46.25 0.66
N LEU A 138 -2.42 -46.04 -0.19
CA LEU A 138 -3.32 -44.89 -0.08
C LEU A 138 -4.31 -45.10 1.07
N ASP A 139 -4.33 -44.18 2.03
CA ASP A 139 -5.31 -44.18 3.11
C ASP A 139 -6.60 -43.50 2.65
N ILE A 140 -7.65 -44.28 2.41
CA ILE A 140 -8.94 -43.80 1.88
C ILE A 140 -9.61 -42.79 2.83
N ILE A 141 -9.38 -42.92 4.14
CA ILE A 141 -10.10 -42.14 5.15
C ILE A 141 -9.38 -40.82 5.43
N ASN A 142 -8.05 -40.86 5.55
CA ASN A 142 -7.27 -39.69 5.99
C ASN A 142 -6.62 -38.92 4.83
N THR A 143 -6.52 -39.51 3.63
CA THR A 143 -5.90 -38.84 2.49
C THR A 143 -6.87 -37.83 1.88
N THR A 144 -6.51 -36.55 1.88
CA THR A 144 -7.24 -35.52 1.14
C THR A 144 -6.80 -35.54 -0.33
N PHE A 145 -7.75 -35.75 -1.24
CA PHE A 145 -7.50 -35.71 -2.68
C PHE A 145 -7.43 -34.28 -3.21
N GLY A 146 -6.64 -34.08 -4.27
CA GLY A 146 -6.42 -32.78 -4.91
C GLY A 146 -4.96 -32.34 -4.87
N THR A 147 -4.62 -31.36 -5.69
CA THR A 147 -3.28 -30.79 -5.72
C THR A 147 -3.12 -29.82 -4.55
N LYS A 148 -2.17 -30.10 -3.66
CA LYS A 148 -1.79 -29.11 -2.64
C LYS A 148 -1.14 -27.93 -3.35
N ILE A 149 -1.72 -26.74 -3.17
CA ILE A 149 -1.09 -25.50 -3.63
C ILE A 149 0.09 -25.25 -2.68
N ILE A 150 1.30 -25.29 -3.23
CA ILE A 150 2.48 -24.81 -2.52
C ILE A 150 2.32 -23.29 -2.49
N GLN A 151 2.12 -22.74 -1.30
CA GLN A 151 2.12 -21.29 -1.14
C GLN A 151 3.56 -20.83 -1.34
N ASP A 152 3.76 -19.91 -2.27
CA ASP A 152 5.04 -19.23 -2.46
C ASP A 152 5.33 -18.32 -1.24
N VAL A 153 6.24 -17.37 -1.42
CA VAL A 153 6.63 -16.39 -0.40
C VAL A 153 5.38 -15.72 0.20
N PRO A 154 5.25 -15.66 1.54
CA PRO A 154 4.11 -15.01 2.17
C PRO A 154 4.06 -13.54 1.78
N ALA A 155 2.86 -13.01 1.62
CA ALA A 155 2.66 -11.61 1.23
C ALA A 155 3.39 -10.62 2.16
N GLY A 156 3.55 -10.97 3.44
CA GLY A 156 4.31 -10.17 4.41
C GLY A 156 5.78 -10.03 4.05
N GLU A 157 6.47 -11.12 3.67
CA GLU A 157 7.86 -11.10 3.23
C GLU A 157 8.01 -10.43 1.86
N LEU A 158 6.99 -10.51 1.00
CA LEU A 158 7.00 -9.84 -0.29
C LEU A 158 6.86 -8.31 -0.16
N ILE A 159 5.97 -7.85 0.73
CA ILE A 159 5.72 -6.43 0.98
C ILE A 159 6.86 -5.83 1.80
N ASN A 160 7.26 -6.53 2.86
CA ASN A 160 8.33 -6.13 3.77
C ASN A 160 9.43 -7.20 3.68
N PRO A 161 10.38 -7.06 2.74
CA PRO A 161 11.48 -7.99 2.64
C PRO A 161 12.22 -8.04 3.98
N PRO A 162 12.68 -9.23 4.42
CA PRO A 162 13.37 -9.40 5.70
C PRO A 162 14.83 -8.91 5.61
N LYS A 163 15.05 -7.71 5.04
CA LYS A 163 16.34 -7.02 5.04
C LYS A 163 16.38 -6.04 6.21
N THR A 164 17.51 -6.01 6.90
CA THR A 164 17.73 -5.03 7.96
C THR A 164 17.97 -3.65 7.36
N PHE A 165 17.68 -2.61 8.14
CA PHE A 165 17.97 -1.22 7.71
C PHE A 165 19.46 -1.01 7.41
N GLU A 166 20.34 -1.64 8.21
CA GLU A 166 21.80 -1.53 8.05
C GLU A 166 22.28 -2.13 6.73
N GLU A 167 21.77 -3.30 6.35
CA GLU A 167 22.08 -3.93 5.06
C GLU A 167 21.62 -3.04 3.89
N VAL A 168 20.38 -2.52 3.95
CA VAL A 168 19.85 -1.63 2.90
C VAL A 168 20.70 -0.35 2.78
N GLU A 169 21.11 0.23 3.90
CA GLU A 169 21.94 1.43 3.89
C GLU A 169 23.36 1.15 3.35
N SER A 170 23.94 0.00 3.68
CA SER A 170 25.25 -0.41 3.12
C SER A 170 25.19 -0.60 1.60
N GLU A 171 24.18 -1.33 1.10
CA GLU A 171 23.97 -1.54 -0.33
C GLU A 171 23.76 -0.20 -1.07
N ALA A 172 22.95 0.69 -0.49
CA ALA A 172 22.71 2.02 -1.06
C ALA A 172 24.00 2.83 -1.14
N ARG A 173 24.83 2.82 -0.08
CA ARG A 173 26.09 3.58 -0.03
C ARG A 173 27.13 3.03 -0.99
N GLU A 174 27.24 1.70 -1.13
CA GLU A 174 28.16 1.06 -2.07
C GLU A 174 27.78 1.32 -3.52
N GLY A 175 26.48 1.34 -3.84
CA GLY A 175 25.97 1.58 -5.20
C GLY A 175 25.87 3.05 -5.59
N HIS A 176 25.88 3.98 -4.63
CA HIS A 176 25.55 5.39 -4.85
C HIS A 176 26.37 6.06 -5.97
N ASP A 177 27.70 5.90 -5.93
CA ASP A 177 28.59 6.51 -6.92
C ASP A 177 28.29 6.02 -8.37
N LEU A 178 27.86 4.77 -8.52
CA LEU A 178 27.47 4.20 -9.81
C LEU A 178 26.12 4.76 -10.28
N TYR A 179 25.16 4.95 -9.37
CA TYR A 179 23.85 5.51 -9.66
C TYR A 179 23.92 7.00 -10.01
N ILE A 180 24.79 7.77 -9.37
CA ILE A 180 25.11 9.15 -9.77
C ILE A 180 25.55 9.19 -11.24
N VAL A 181 26.46 8.31 -11.65
CA VAL A 181 27.02 8.32 -13.02
C VAL A 181 26.01 7.84 -14.06
N SER A 182 25.23 6.81 -13.73
CA SER A 182 24.30 6.17 -14.68
C SER A 182 22.97 6.89 -14.81
N HIS A 183 22.43 7.44 -13.72
CA HIS A 183 21.07 7.98 -13.66
C HIS A 183 21.00 9.43 -13.15
N ASN A 184 22.13 10.07 -12.81
CA ASN A 184 22.17 11.36 -12.10
C ASN A 184 21.32 11.34 -10.82
N ASP A 185 21.31 10.22 -10.12
CA ASP A 185 20.57 10.05 -8.86
C ASP A 185 21.44 10.52 -7.68
N TYR A 186 21.04 11.63 -7.06
CA TYR A 186 21.75 12.27 -5.95
C TYR A 186 20.91 12.20 -4.68
N HIS A 187 21.56 12.09 -3.53
CA HIS A 187 20.85 12.20 -2.26
C HIS A 187 20.29 13.60 -2.06
N ALA A 188 19.21 13.70 -1.27
CA ALA A 188 18.63 14.99 -0.91
C ALA A 188 19.67 15.85 -0.17
N GLY A 189 19.98 17.03 -0.74
CA GLY A 189 20.98 17.95 -0.19
C GLY A 189 22.42 17.67 -0.62
N GLU A 190 22.65 16.65 -1.44
CA GLU A 190 23.96 16.39 -2.01
C GLU A 190 24.29 17.39 -3.12
N ALA A 191 25.47 17.99 -3.06
CA ALA A 191 25.94 18.91 -4.08
C ALA A 191 26.58 18.14 -5.24
N ILE A 192 26.19 18.46 -6.47
CA ILE A 192 26.72 17.85 -7.69
C ILE A 192 28.24 18.08 -7.80
N ASN A 193 29.01 17.00 -7.75
CA ASN A 193 30.44 17.03 -8.01
C ASN A 193 30.73 16.80 -9.50
N ARG A 194 31.12 17.86 -10.20
CA ARG A 194 31.45 17.80 -11.64
C ARG A 194 32.86 17.30 -11.96
N LYS A 195 33.63 16.88 -10.93
CA LYS A 195 35.01 16.37 -11.08
C LYS A 195 35.91 17.32 -11.89
N TYR A 196 35.80 18.62 -11.65
CA TYR A 196 36.74 19.60 -12.23
C TYR A 196 38.17 19.30 -11.78
N ASN A 197 39.15 19.76 -12.56
CA ASN A 197 40.57 19.56 -12.28
C ASN A 197 41.01 20.21 -10.95
N SER A 198 42.20 19.83 -10.48
CA SER A 198 42.78 20.22 -9.18
C SER A 198 42.97 21.73 -8.95
N HIS A 199 42.70 22.57 -9.94
CA HIS A 199 42.76 24.02 -9.81
C HIS A 199 41.51 24.62 -9.12
N PHE A 200 40.44 23.85 -8.97
CA PHE A 200 39.24 24.25 -8.24
C PHE A 200 39.22 23.64 -6.83
N SER A 201 39.09 24.47 -5.80
CA SER A 201 38.92 24.08 -4.41
C SER A 201 37.70 24.78 -3.79
N LYS A 202 36.80 24.00 -3.18
CA LYS A 202 35.56 24.54 -2.60
C LYS A 202 35.80 25.55 -1.45
N SER A 203 37.00 25.53 -0.87
CA SER A 203 37.41 26.41 0.23
C SER A 203 37.86 27.80 -0.21
N PHE A 204 38.13 28.03 -1.50
CA PHE A 204 38.56 29.35 -1.97
C PHE A 204 37.38 30.29 -2.22
N VAL A 205 37.64 31.57 -2.01
CA VAL A 205 36.72 32.65 -2.39
C VAL A 205 36.92 32.93 -3.87
N TYR A 206 35.86 32.76 -4.64
CA TYR A 206 35.87 32.97 -6.08
C TYR A 206 35.32 34.35 -6.43
N GLY A 207 35.92 35.01 -7.41
CA GLY A 207 35.54 36.34 -7.87
C GLY A 207 36.75 37.21 -8.13
N LYS A 208 36.52 38.41 -8.68
CA LYS A 208 37.59 39.40 -8.85
C LYS A 208 37.72 40.18 -7.55
N GLU A 209 38.90 40.11 -6.92
CA GLU A 209 39.19 40.94 -5.76
C GLU A 209 39.00 42.41 -6.13
N THR A 210 38.19 43.10 -5.33
CA THR A 210 38.10 44.55 -5.39
C THR A 210 39.36 45.11 -4.72
N PRO A 211 40.04 46.12 -5.29
CA PRO A 211 41.22 46.73 -4.69
C PRO A 211 40.82 47.57 -3.49
N HIS A 212 40.44 46.90 -2.41
CA HIS A 212 40.10 47.46 -1.13
C HIS A 212 41.20 47.05 -0.13
N PHE A 213 41.74 48.02 0.58
CA PHE A 213 42.71 47.79 1.63
C PHE A 213 42.11 48.30 2.94
N GLU A 214 41.94 47.41 3.91
CA GLU A 214 41.41 47.75 5.24
C GLU A 214 42.38 48.64 6.04
N ASP A 215 43.67 48.61 5.71
CA ASP A 215 44.75 49.38 6.36
C ASP A 215 44.62 50.91 6.25
N GLY A 216 43.61 51.44 5.55
CA GLY A 216 43.41 52.90 5.40
C GLY A 216 44.50 53.62 4.59
N ARG A 217 45.42 52.89 3.94
CA ARG A 217 46.57 53.45 3.20
C ARG A 217 46.16 54.41 2.07
N SER A 218 45.03 54.13 1.42
CA SER A 218 44.49 55.01 0.37
C SER A 218 44.05 56.37 0.93
N VAL A 219 43.49 56.38 2.15
CA VAL A 219 43.11 57.61 2.88
C VAL A 219 44.35 58.38 3.32
N SER A 220 45.37 57.69 3.83
CA SER A 220 46.65 58.31 4.20
C SER A 220 47.32 59.00 3.00
N LYS A 221 47.32 58.37 1.82
CA LYS A 221 47.86 58.95 0.58
C LYS A 221 47.09 60.18 0.11
N SER A 222 45.77 60.22 0.24
CA SER A 222 44.97 61.38 -0.20
C SER A 222 45.14 62.59 0.73
N LEU A 223 45.40 62.37 2.02
CA LEU A 223 45.66 63.44 2.99
C LEU A 223 47.07 64.05 2.83
N ASN A 224 48.07 63.26 2.42
CA ASN A 224 49.45 63.73 2.30
C ASN A 224 49.78 64.30 0.90
N LEU A 225 49.24 65.48 0.61
CA LEU A 225 49.37 66.16 -0.69
C LEU A 225 50.79 66.67 -1.03
N GLN A 226 51.70 66.71 -0.05
CA GLN A 226 52.97 67.43 -0.16
C GLN A 226 54.20 66.53 -0.32
N SER A 227 54.04 65.21 -0.22
CA SER A 227 55.18 64.31 0.02
C SER A 227 56.16 64.09 -1.15
N LYS A 228 55.92 64.61 -2.37
CA LYS A 228 56.80 64.37 -3.53
C LYS A 228 56.86 65.50 -4.55
N ARG A 229 56.98 66.75 -4.10
CA ARG A 229 57.36 67.83 -5.02
C ARG A 229 58.88 67.90 -5.08
N ALA A 230 59.48 67.28 -6.10
CA ALA A 230 60.83 67.62 -6.53
C ALA A 230 60.92 69.14 -6.77
N ALA A 231 62.13 69.71 -6.68
CA ALA A 231 62.35 71.13 -6.95
C ALA A 231 61.63 71.53 -8.24
N LYS A 232 60.65 72.44 -8.13
CA LYS A 232 59.81 72.82 -9.25
C LYS A 232 60.70 73.59 -10.22
N ILE A 233 61.09 72.95 -11.33
CA ILE A 233 61.76 73.64 -12.43
C ILE A 233 60.70 74.55 -13.05
N VAL A 234 60.94 75.86 -12.98
CA VAL A 234 60.05 76.92 -13.44
C VAL A 234 60.75 77.68 -14.57
N SER A 235 60.00 78.16 -15.55
CA SER A 235 60.58 78.95 -16.63
C SER A 235 61.06 80.29 -16.10
N LYS A 236 62.23 80.74 -16.58
CA LYS A 236 62.83 82.02 -16.17
C LYS A 236 61.84 83.19 -16.24
N GLN A 237 61.10 83.32 -17.34
CA GLN A 237 60.11 84.39 -17.50
C GLN A 237 59.06 84.42 -16.37
N SER A 238 58.58 83.26 -15.93
CA SER A 238 57.59 83.18 -14.87
C SER A 238 58.19 83.39 -13.48
N ASP A 239 59.48 83.12 -13.30
CA ASP A 239 60.19 83.41 -12.05
C ASP A 239 60.53 84.89 -11.96
N ASP A 240 61.08 85.49 -13.02
CA ASP A 240 61.34 86.93 -13.16
C ASP A 240 60.04 87.74 -12.94
N PHE A 241 58.91 87.28 -13.49
CA PHE A 241 57.60 87.91 -13.25
C PHE A 241 57.20 87.85 -11.76
N LYS A 242 57.42 86.72 -11.10
CA LYS A 242 57.10 86.60 -9.67
C LYS A 242 58.01 87.46 -8.83
N GLU A 243 59.30 87.51 -9.14
CA GLU A 243 60.25 88.35 -8.42
C GLU A 243 59.92 89.84 -8.53
N LYS A 244 59.53 90.30 -9.73
CA LYS A 244 59.20 91.71 -9.98
C LYS A 244 57.85 92.15 -9.41
N PHE A 245 56.85 91.28 -9.47
CA PHE A 245 55.45 91.68 -9.21
C PHE A 245 54.82 91.02 -7.99
N GLN A 246 55.42 89.97 -7.42
CA GLN A 246 54.90 89.35 -6.19
C GLN A 246 55.69 89.83 -4.96
N PRO A 247 55.01 90.28 -3.90
CA PRO A 247 55.68 90.67 -2.66
C PRO A 247 56.36 89.45 -2.03
N GLN A 248 57.67 89.56 -1.81
CA GLN A 248 58.44 88.56 -1.08
C GLN A 248 58.48 88.92 0.40
N ILE A 249 58.37 87.92 1.27
CA ILE A 249 58.46 88.12 2.72
C ILE A 249 59.85 88.70 3.04
N GLY A 250 59.88 89.86 3.70
CA GLY A 250 61.11 90.54 4.12
C GLY A 250 61.75 91.47 3.07
N LYS A 251 61.18 91.60 1.86
CA LYS A 251 61.64 92.57 0.85
C LYS A 251 60.53 93.54 0.48
N VAL A 252 60.90 94.80 0.24
CA VAL A 252 59.99 95.80 -0.33
C VAL A 252 59.84 95.51 -1.82
N LEU A 253 58.60 95.59 -2.33
CA LEU A 253 58.31 95.39 -3.74
C LEU A 253 58.78 96.61 -4.54
N ASP A 254 59.77 96.43 -5.40
CA ASP A 254 60.30 97.48 -6.28
C ASP A 254 60.33 97.01 -7.75
N PRO A 255 59.26 97.27 -8.53
CA PRO A 255 59.18 96.86 -9.93
C PRO A 255 60.16 97.59 -10.85
N ILE A 256 60.73 98.72 -10.42
CA ILE A 256 61.57 99.62 -11.25
C ILE A 256 63.06 99.43 -10.90
N ALA A 257 63.39 98.50 -10.00
CA ALA A 257 64.76 98.25 -9.53
C ALA A 257 65.77 98.05 -10.68
N GLU A 258 65.39 97.35 -11.76
CA GLU A 258 66.25 97.14 -12.93
C GLU A 258 66.39 98.36 -13.85
N THR A 259 65.41 99.26 -13.86
CA THR A 259 65.36 100.42 -14.78
C THR A 259 65.75 101.74 -14.11
N MET A 260 66.07 101.73 -12.82
CA MET A 260 66.47 102.89 -12.05
C MET A 260 67.92 103.31 -12.36
N ASN A 261 68.09 104.33 -13.20
CA ASN A 261 69.41 104.89 -13.58
C ASN A 261 69.91 105.95 -12.58
N VAL A 262 69.95 105.61 -11.30
CA VAL A 262 70.29 106.56 -10.23
C VAL A 262 71.36 105.94 -9.33
N SER A 263 72.36 106.72 -8.92
CA SER A 263 73.41 106.20 -8.04
C SER A 263 72.84 105.87 -6.64
N PRO A 264 73.37 104.85 -5.93
CA PRO A 264 72.86 104.47 -4.61
C PRO A 264 72.88 105.58 -3.55
N GLY A 265 73.70 106.63 -3.75
CA GLY A 265 73.78 107.79 -2.86
C GLY A 265 72.90 108.98 -3.27
N HIS A 266 72.05 108.83 -4.28
CA HIS A 266 71.14 109.89 -4.71
C HIS A 266 70.04 110.13 -3.68
N THR A 267 69.82 111.40 -3.34
CA THR A 267 68.68 111.82 -2.53
C THR A 267 67.53 112.21 -3.45
N PHE A 268 66.46 111.42 -3.42
CA PHE A 268 65.24 111.73 -4.16
C PHE A 268 64.50 112.92 -3.53
N GLY A 269 63.90 113.77 -4.37
CA GLY A 269 63.15 114.95 -3.95
C GLY A 269 63.51 116.20 -4.75
N MET A 270 62.75 117.28 -4.60
CA MET A 270 63.06 118.56 -5.24
C MET A 270 64.10 119.32 -4.42
N LEU A 271 65.24 119.66 -5.03
CA LEU A 271 66.25 120.52 -4.42
C LEU A 271 65.89 122.00 -4.65
N LEU A 272 65.60 122.73 -3.58
CA LEU A 272 65.43 124.18 -3.62
C LEU A 272 66.81 124.85 -3.67
N ARG A 273 67.12 125.51 -4.80
CA ARG A 273 68.35 126.30 -4.92
C ARG A 273 68.15 127.64 -4.19
N PRO A 274 69.05 128.03 -3.29
CA PRO A 274 68.91 129.29 -2.57
C PRO A 274 69.39 130.51 -3.39
N ASP A 275 68.69 131.64 -3.26
CA ASP A 275 68.89 132.90 -4.03
C ASP A 275 70.26 133.55 -3.85
N GLU A 276 70.73 134.31 -4.84
CA GLU A 276 72.11 134.81 -4.93
C GLU A 276 72.57 135.76 -3.80
N TYR A 277 71.65 136.43 -3.07
CA TYR A 277 71.97 137.38 -2.01
C TYR A 277 71.55 136.89 -0.61
N GLY A 278 72.29 137.30 0.43
CA GLY A 278 72.00 136.94 1.81
C GLY A 278 71.17 138.01 2.54
N VAL A 279 70.53 137.64 3.65
CA VAL A 279 69.80 138.59 4.52
C VAL A 279 70.72 139.74 4.98
N GLY A 280 71.99 139.46 5.24
CA GLY A 280 72.98 140.48 5.61
C GLY A 280 73.29 141.48 4.50
N ASP A 281 73.14 141.10 3.23
CA ASP A 281 73.33 142.02 2.09
C ASP A 281 72.15 143.00 1.98
N LEU A 282 70.94 142.50 2.25
CA LEU A 282 69.71 143.31 2.29
C LEU A 282 69.71 144.32 3.45
N LEU A 283 70.10 143.89 4.66
CA LEU A 283 70.10 144.75 5.86
C LEU A 283 71.05 145.96 5.74
N HIS A 284 72.11 145.83 4.97
CA HIS A 284 73.13 146.87 4.82
C HIS A 284 73.05 147.64 3.50
N TYR A 285 71.98 147.45 2.71
CA TYR A 285 71.78 148.07 1.39
C TYR A 285 73.02 147.97 0.49
N ARG A 286 73.66 146.79 0.48
CA ARG A 286 74.85 146.59 -0.33
C ARG A 286 74.49 146.55 -1.81
N VAL A 287 75.34 147.15 -2.64
CA VAL A 287 75.18 147.11 -4.09
C VAL A 287 75.53 145.70 -4.59
N PRO A 288 74.96 145.15 -5.68
CA PRO A 288 75.15 143.74 -6.06
C PRO A 288 76.61 143.26 -6.22
N HIS A 289 77.55 144.16 -6.51
CA HIS A 289 78.98 143.83 -6.60
C HIS A 289 79.66 143.64 -5.21
N GLU A 290 78.97 144.07 -4.14
CA GLU A 290 79.42 144.03 -2.75
C GLU A 290 78.71 142.95 -1.91
N PHE A 291 77.87 142.14 -2.54
CA PHE A 291 77.25 140.99 -1.89
C PHE A 291 78.30 140.03 -1.35
N LEU A 292 78.02 139.57 -0.13
CA LEU A 292 78.96 138.83 0.69
C LEU A 292 78.75 137.33 0.60
N ARG A 293 77.57 136.91 0.15
CA ARG A 293 77.21 135.51 -0.03
C ARG A 293 78.17 134.87 -1.03
N GLY A 294 78.85 133.80 -0.64
CA GLY A 294 79.88 133.13 -1.45
C GLY A 294 81.32 133.62 -1.23
N LYS A 295 81.53 134.75 -0.53
CA LYS A 295 82.87 135.22 -0.10
C LYS A 295 83.22 134.82 1.33
N ASP A 296 82.53 133.82 1.88
CA ASP A 296 82.66 133.43 3.30
C ASP A 296 84.07 132.99 3.68
N ARG A 297 84.80 132.35 2.75
CA ARG A 297 86.22 132.01 2.94
C ARG A 297 87.10 133.24 3.10
N GLU A 298 86.95 134.25 2.23
CA GLU A 298 87.72 135.50 2.32
C GLU A 298 87.44 136.24 3.63
N ARG A 299 86.16 136.25 4.06
CA ARG A 299 85.76 136.87 5.34
C ARG A 299 86.31 136.12 6.54
N ALA A 300 86.34 134.79 6.50
CA ALA A 300 86.97 133.99 7.55
C ALA A 300 88.47 134.34 7.68
N VAL A 301 89.17 134.50 6.56
CA VAL A 301 90.58 134.95 6.55
C VAL A 301 90.73 136.36 7.12
N LEU A 302 89.94 137.33 6.65
CA LEU A 302 90.01 138.73 7.11
C LEU A 302 89.71 138.85 8.62
N THR A 303 88.76 138.07 9.11
CA THR A 303 88.42 138.01 10.54
C THR A 303 89.53 137.35 11.35
N ALA A 304 90.13 136.27 10.83
CA ALA A 304 91.29 135.63 11.46
C ALA A 304 92.51 136.57 11.53
N VAL A 305 92.77 137.37 10.48
CA VAL A 305 93.83 138.40 10.46
C VAL A 305 93.55 139.50 11.49
N ARG A 306 92.32 140.02 11.56
CA ARG A 306 91.95 141.00 12.59
C ARG A 306 92.13 140.43 14.01
N GLN A 307 91.78 139.16 14.20
CA GLN A 307 91.89 138.50 15.49
C GLN A 307 93.35 138.20 15.87
N SER A 308 94.21 137.87 14.91
CA SER A 308 95.65 137.70 15.16
C SER A 308 96.34 139.03 15.49
N LEU A 309 96.03 140.10 14.75
CA LEU A 309 96.52 141.45 15.06
C LEU A 309 96.06 141.92 16.46
N LYS A 310 94.79 141.67 16.82
CA LYS A 310 94.25 141.97 18.15
C LYS A 310 94.95 141.16 19.26
N LYS A 311 95.25 139.88 19.03
CA LYS A 311 95.96 139.02 20.00
C LYS A 311 97.42 139.44 20.20
N ALA A 312 98.05 140.04 19.20
CA ALA A 312 99.45 140.46 19.25
C ALA A 312 99.68 141.85 19.92
N ASN A 313 98.62 142.50 20.44
CA ASN A 313 98.69 143.79 21.16
C ASN A 313 99.46 144.92 20.43
N TYR A 314 99.32 145.02 19.11
CA TYR A 314 99.79 146.19 18.36
C TYR A 314 98.80 147.34 18.54
N GLU A 315 99.01 148.18 19.56
CA GLU A 315 98.19 149.38 19.80
C GLU A 315 98.72 150.63 19.08
N ASN A 316 99.98 150.62 18.64
CA ASN A 316 100.62 151.76 17.98
C ASN A 316 100.78 151.52 16.47
N PHE A 317 99.77 151.91 15.69
CA PHE A 317 99.67 151.63 14.24
C PHE A 317 100.77 152.29 13.40
N ASP A 318 101.37 153.38 13.88
CA ASP A 318 102.40 154.12 13.13
C ASP A 318 103.67 153.28 12.90
N MET A 319 104.09 152.47 13.89
CA MET A 319 105.25 151.56 13.73
C MET A 319 104.94 150.37 12.81
N LEU A 320 103.67 149.93 12.73
CA LEU A 320 103.27 148.84 11.84
C LEU A 320 103.27 149.30 10.38
N VAL A 321 102.88 150.55 10.12
CA VAL A 321 102.92 151.17 8.79
C VAL A 321 104.38 151.39 8.32
N GLU A 322 105.30 151.77 9.22
CA GLU A 322 106.73 151.84 8.88
C GLU A 322 107.34 150.46 8.62
N ALA A 323 106.96 149.42 9.37
CA ALA A 323 107.40 148.05 9.11
C ALA A 323 106.92 147.53 7.75
N PHE A 324 105.64 147.76 7.40
CA PHE A 324 105.13 147.38 6.07
C PHE A 324 105.75 148.19 4.92
N ARG A 325 106.13 149.46 5.14
CA ARG A 325 106.89 150.25 4.15
C ARG A 325 108.30 149.70 3.84
N HIS A 326 108.87 148.87 4.71
CA HIS A 326 110.15 148.18 4.45
C HIS A 326 109.99 146.85 3.69
N TYR A 327 108.79 146.26 3.70
CA TYR A 327 108.47 144.99 3.04
C TYR A 327 107.68 145.15 1.73
N ASP A 328 107.19 146.36 1.42
CA ASP A 328 106.61 146.71 0.11
C ASP A 328 107.68 147.23 -0.87
N LYS A 329 108.55 146.32 -1.31
CA LYS A 329 109.32 146.43 -2.56
C LYS A 329 108.96 145.30 -3.50
#